data_AF-A0A537HB35-F1
#
_entry.id   AF-A0A537HB35-F1
#
_cell.length_a   1.000
_cell.length_b   1.000
_cell.length_c   1.000
_cell.angle_alpha   90.00
_cell.angle_beta   90.00
_cell.angle_gamma   90.00
#
_symmetry.space_group_name_H-M   'P 1'
#
loop_
_entity.id
_entity.type
_entity.pdbx_description
1 polymer ?
#
loop_
_entity_poly.entity_id
_entity_poly.type
_entity_poly.pdbx_seq_one_letter_code
_entity_poly.pdbx_strand_id
1 'polypeptide(L)' 'MTITKTSETLDMLTVNRQDTEHLRIMLKNNQVINGILRRASGLQMPSWYLGAGCIAQTVWNLKHGFDPMQNIADYDLV' A
#
# COMPACT_ATOMS: atom_id res chain seq x y z
N MET A 1 4.01 -29.75 33.25
CA MET A 1 3.30 -29.56 31.97
C MET A 1 3.80 -28.25 31.37
N THR A 2 4.85 -28.32 30.57
CA THR A 2 5.50 -27.13 29.99
C THR A 2 4.83 -26.87 28.65
N ILE A 3 4.07 -25.78 28.55
CA ILE A 3 3.49 -25.35 27.28
C ILE A 3 4.61 -24.65 26.51
N THR A 4 5.26 -25.36 25.59
CA THR A 4 6.09 -24.75 24.54
C THR A 4 5.17 -23.94 23.63
N LYS A 5 5.22 -22.61 23.75
CA LYS A 5 4.52 -21.69 22.86
C LYS A 5 5.22 -21.77 21.49
N THR A 6 4.51 -22.34 20.53
CA THR A 6 4.99 -22.69 19.18
C THR A 6 5.48 -21.43 18.44
N SER A 7 6.69 -21.52 17.90
CA SER A 7 7.37 -20.52 17.05
C SER A 7 6.62 -20.19 15.73
N GLU A 8 5.50 -20.85 15.44
CA GLU A 8 4.79 -20.77 14.16
C GLU A 8 3.92 -19.52 13.98
N THR A 9 3.56 -18.82 15.07
CA THR A 9 2.64 -17.67 15.01
C THR A 9 3.30 -16.35 14.57
N LEU A 10 4.64 -16.26 14.65
CA LEU A 10 5.39 -15.05 14.26
C LEU A 10 5.63 -14.97 12.74
N ASP A 11 5.62 -16.10 12.03
CA ASP A 11 5.96 -16.14 10.60
C ASP A 11 4.82 -15.58 9.71
N MET A 12 3.60 -15.54 10.24
CA MET A 12 2.40 -15.11 9.51
C MET A 12 2.26 -13.58 9.38
N LEU A 13 3.11 -12.80 10.06
CA LEU A 13 3.11 -11.33 10.06
C LEU A 13 4.40 -10.73 9.48
N THR A 14 5.33 -11.56 8.99
CA THR A 14 6.57 -11.07 8.40
C THR A 14 6.29 -10.55 6.98
N VAL A 15 6.21 -9.22 6.84
CA VAL A 15 6.22 -8.58 5.51
C VAL A 15 7.55 -8.89 4.84
N ASN A 16 7.49 -9.58 3.71
CA ASN A 16 8.67 -9.93 2.93
C ASN A 16 8.71 -9.13 1.61
N ARG A 17 9.77 -9.34 0.82
CA ARG A 17 9.98 -8.62 -0.45
C ARG A 17 8.85 -8.84 -1.46
N GLN A 18 8.25 -10.02 -1.48
CA GLN A 18 7.13 -10.35 -2.35
C GLN A 18 5.90 -9.50 -2.02
N ASP A 19 5.63 -9.26 -0.74
CA ASP A 19 4.49 -8.44 -0.31
C ASP A 19 4.64 -7.00 -0.80
N THR A 20 5.84 -6.43 -0.68
CA THR A 20 6.15 -5.09 -1.19
C THR A 20 5.99 -5.02 -2.72
N GLU A 21 6.40 -6.05 -3.46
CA GLU A 21 6.22 -6.08 -4.91
C GLU A 21 4.74 -6.21 -5.32
N HIS A 22 3.97 -7.04 -4.62
CA HIS A 22 2.52 -7.14 -4.84
C HIS A 22 1.83 -5.80 -4.56
N LEU A 23 2.19 -5.14 -3.46
CA LEU A 23 1.70 -3.79 -3.15
C LEU A 23 2.05 -2.82 -4.27
N ARG A 24 3.32 -2.77 -4.71
CA ARG A 24 3.75 -1.89 -5.81
C ARG A 24 2.97 -2.15 -7.10
N ILE A 25 2.70 -3.41 -7.44
CA ILE A 25 1.91 -3.77 -8.62
C ILE A 25 0.46 -3.29 -8.48
N MET A 26 -0.17 -3.50 -7.31
CA MET A 26 -1.53 -3.03 -7.05
C MET A 26 -1.64 -1.51 -7.13
N LEU A 27 -0.75 -0.77 -6.47
CA LEU A 27 -0.77 0.70 -6.48
C LEU A 27 -0.54 1.29 -7.87
N LYS A 28 0.23 0.61 -8.74
CA LYS A 28 0.40 1.00 -10.15
C LYS A 28 -0.88 0.91 -10.98
N ASN A 29 -1.91 0.17 -10.55
CA ASN A 29 -3.19 0.14 -11.24
C ASN A 29 -4.06 1.37 -10.94
N ASN A 30 -3.73 2.15 -9.91
CA ASN A 30 -4.38 3.43 -9.65
C ASN A 30 -3.66 4.57 -10.42
N GLN A 31 -4.28 5.05 -11.50
CA GLN A 31 -3.70 6.09 -12.35
C GLN A 31 -3.50 7.44 -11.63
N VAL A 32 -4.29 7.75 -10.61
CA VAL A 32 -4.15 8.98 -9.81
C VAL A 32 -2.90 8.90 -8.96
N ILE A 33 -2.66 7.77 -8.27
CA ILE A 33 -1.41 7.52 -7.52
C ILE A 33 -0.19 7.73 -8.43
N ASN A 34 -0.19 7.11 -9.60
CA ASN A 34 0.90 7.28 -10.56
C ASN A 34 1.08 8.73 -11.00
N GLY A 35 -0.02 9.45 -11.19
CA GLY A 35 -0.02 10.87 -11.55
C GLY A 35 0.56 11.75 -10.45
N ILE A 36 0.23 11.48 -9.18
CA ILE A 36 0.75 12.21 -8.02
C ILE A 36 2.26 11.97 -7.90
N LEU A 37 2.71 10.71 -7.86
CA LEU A 37 4.13 10.38 -7.70
C LEU A 37 5.01 11.00 -8.79
N ARG A 38 4.53 11.03 -10.04
CA ARG A 38 5.25 11.68 -11.15
C ARG A 38 5.34 13.20 -11.03
N ARG A 39 4.34 13.87 -10.43
CA ARG A 39 4.31 15.33 -10.29
C ARG A 39 5.01 15.78 -9.01
N ALA A 40 4.82 15.05 -7.92
CA ALA A 40 5.42 15.32 -6.62
C ALA A 40 6.96 15.31 -6.67
N SER A 41 7.56 14.46 -7.52
CA SER A 41 9.00 14.49 -7.76
C SER A 41 9.53 15.83 -8.28
N GLY A 42 8.70 16.60 -9.00
CA GLY A 42 9.03 17.94 -9.49
C GLY A 42 8.93 19.04 -8.44
N LEU A 43 8.27 18.80 -7.30
CA LEU A 43 8.10 19.78 -6.23
C LEU A 43 9.37 19.98 -5.39
N GLN A 44 10.37 19.09 -5.52
CA GLN A 44 11.64 19.17 -4.80
C GLN A 44 11.49 19.25 -3.27
N MET A 45 10.39 18.71 -2.73
CA MET A 45 10.17 18.66 -1.28
C MET A 45 11.08 17.59 -0.67
N PRO A 46 11.71 17.85 0.49
CA PRO A 46 12.47 16.83 1.18
C PRO A 46 11.53 15.82 1.85
N SER A 47 11.91 14.54 1.83
CA SER A 47 11.36 13.49 2.71
C SER A 47 9.84 13.31 2.72
N TRP A 48 9.19 13.40 1.56
CA TRP A 48 7.74 13.22 1.46
C TRP A 48 7.31 11.78 1.17
N TYR A 49 6.08 11.46 1.53
CA TYR A 49 5.42 10.18 1.21
C TYR A 49 3.98 10.41 0.74
N LEU A 50 3.54 9.58 -0.21
CA LEU A 50 2.12 9.39 -0.50
C LEU A 50 1.59 8.24 0.36
N GLY A 51 0.58 8.49 1.19
CA GLY A 51 0.18 7.56 2.23
C GLY A 51 -1.33 7.52 2.52
N ALA A 52 -1.64 7.14 3.76
CA ALA A 52 -3.00 7.12 4.33
C ALA A 52 -4.00 6.22 3.58
N GLY A 53 -5.28 6.60 3.61
CA GLY A 53 -6.42 5.76 3.22
C GLY A 53 -6.41 5.35 1.75
N CYS A 54 -5.89 6.19 0.85
CA CYS A 54 -5.85 5.91 -0.58
C CYS A 54 -5.05 4.63 -0.92
N ILE A 55 -4.01 4.31 -0.13
CA ILE A 55 -3.16 3.13 -0.30
C ILE A 55 -3.95 1.87 0.04
N ALA A 56 -4.54 1.83 1.24
CA ALA A 56 -5.33 0.69 1.71
C ALA A 56 -6.58 0.47 0.85
N GLN A 57 -7.30 1.55 0.51
CA GLN A 57 -8.51 1.48 -0.30
C GLN A 57 -8.22 0.94 -1.70
N THR A 58 -7.12 1.37 -2.35
CA THR A 58 -6.71 0.83 -3.67
C THR A 58 -6.48 -0.68 -3.59
N VAL A 59 -5.78 -1.16 -2.54
CA VAL A 59 -5.52 -2.60 -2.34
C VAL A 59 -6.83 -3.36 -2.13
N TRP A 60 -7.71 -2.87 -1.26
CA TRP A 60 -8.99 -3.52 -0.99
C TRP A 60 -9.91 -3.55 -2.21
N ASN A 61 -9.97 -2.46 -2.98
CA ASN A 61 -10.74 -2.42 -4.21
C ASN A 61 -10.31 -3.53 -5.16
N LEU A 62 -9.01 -3.61 -5.46
CA LEU A 62 -8.47 -4.62 -6.37
C LEU A 62 -8.66 -6.05 -5.85
N LYS A 63 -8.47 -6.28 -4.54
CA LYS A 63 -8.68 -7.60 -3.92
C LYS A 63 -10.15 -8.07 -3.97
N HIS A 64 -11.10 -7.15 -4.08
CA HIS A 64 -12.53 -7.45 -4.18
C HIS A 64 -13.10 -7.24 -5.59
N GLY A 65 -12.25 -6.98 -6.60
CA GLY A 65 -12.67 -6.83 -8.00
C GLY A 65 -13.33 -5.48 -8.33
N PHE A 66 -13.17 -4.46 -7.49
CA PHE A 66 -13.61 -3.10 -7.76
C PHE A 66 -12.56 -2.28 -8.53
N ASP A 67 -12.99 -1.15 -9.10
CA ASP A 67 -12.09 -0.19 -9.74
C ASP A 67 -11.06 0.35 -8.70
N PRO A 68 -9.76 0.43 -9.05
CA PRO A 68 -8.71 0.83 -8.11
C PRO A 68 -8.88 2.24 -7.52
N MET A 69 -9.68 3.12 -8.13
CA MET A 69 -9.96 4.47 -7.65
C MET A 69 -11.32 4.61 -6.96
N GLN A 70 -12.12 3.54 -6.90
CA GLN A 70 -13.46 3.58 -6.33
C GLN A 70 -13.47 4.03 -4.86
N ASN A 71 -14.34 4.96 -4.50
CA ASN A 71 -14.52 5.46 -3.14
C ASN A 71 -13.25 6.04 -2.47
N ILE A 72 -12.32 6.59 -3.26
CA ILE A 72 -11.20 7.40 -2.75
C ILE A 72 -11.56 8.88 -2.93
N ALA A 73 -11.75 9.59 -1.82
CA ALA A 73 -12.14 11.00 -1.85
C ALA A 73 -10.92 11.93 -2.04
N ASP A 74 -9.79 11.56 -1.44
CA ASP A 74 -8.60 12.38 -1.31
C ASP A 74 -7.31 11.52 -1.32
N TYR A 75 -6.18 12.22 -1.48
CA TYR A 75 -4.85 11.63 -1.54
C TYR A 75 -3.89 12.47 -0.70
N ASP A 76 -3.29 11.85 0.31
CA ASP A 76 -2.41 12.53 1.27
C ASP A 76 -0.95 12.46 0.84
N LEU A 77 -0.36 13.64 0.62
CA LEU A 77 1.07 13.85 0.46
C LEU A 77 1.59 14.53 1.73
N VAL A 78 2.42 13.81 2.51
CA VAL A 78 2.93 14.24 3.83
C VAL A 78 4.43 14.42 3.79
#